data_AF-A0A382Z5W8-F1
#
_entry.id   AF-A0A382Z5W8-F1
#
_cell.length_a   1.000
_cell.length_b   1.000
_cell.length_c   1.000
_cell.angle_alpha   90.00
_cell.angle_beta   90.00
_cell.angle_gamma   90.00
#
_symmetry.space_group_name_H-M   'P 1'
#
loop_
_entity.id
_entity.type
_entity.pdbx_description
1 polymer ?
#
loop_
_entity_poly.entity_id
_entity_poly.type
_entity_poly.pdbx_seq_one_letter_code
_entity_poly.pdbx_strand_id
1 'polypeptide(L)'
;PYPYTYNDCEDYFLISDSNQYALNIFLDNKLIGGVSLTLDGDNYYDLGYWIGKDYWGKGYATESSKYLLEYALEKLDSPKIKSGYFVGNFASGNVLKKLGFKEVGVEKRYSDSHKKEMDLMLVVL
;
A
#
# COMPACT_ATOMS: atom_id res chain seq x y z
N PRO A 1 -8.82 -8.24 2.00
CA PRO A 1 -9.89 -9.22 2.30
C PRO A 1 -11.26 -8.66 1.88
N TYR A 2 -12.20 -9.52 1.46
CA TYR A 2 -13.61 -9.15 1.25
C TYR A 2 -14.51 -10.37 1.53
N PRO A 3 -15.58 -10.22 2.33
CA PRO A 3 -15.93 -9.03 3.13
C PRO A 3 -14.86 -8.74 4.20
N TYR A 4 -14.70 -7.47 4.55
CA TYR A 4 -13.80 -7.05 5.63
C TYR A 4 -14.51 -7.29 6.97
N THR A 5 -13.87 -8.03 7.86
CA THR A 5 -14.41 -8.46 9.16
C THR A 5 -13.78 -7.66 10.30
N TYR A 6 -14.33 -7.82 11.50
CA TYR A 6 -13.74 -7.24 12.71
C TYR A 6 -12.34 -7.81 13.00
N ASN A 7 -12.11 -9.09 12.72
CA ASN A 7 -10.78 -9.71 12.92
C ASN A 7 -9.74 -9.12 11.97
N ASP A 8 -10.12 -8.83 10.72
CA ASP A 8 -9.23 -8.13 9.77
C ASP A 8 -8.81 -6.74 10.29
N CYS A 9 -9.66 -6.11 11.12
CA CYS A 9 -9.39 -4.83 11.79
C CYS A 9 -8.37 -4.99 12.92
N GLU A 10 -8.56 -5.98 13.79
CA GLU A 10 -7.62 -6.29 14.87
C GLU A 10 -6.23 -6.65 14.34
N ASP A 11 -6.16 -7.49 13.30
CA ASP A 11 -4.90 -7.86 12.65
C ASP A 11 -4.19 -6.63 12.07
N TYR A 12 -4.95 -5.71 11.46
CA TYR A 12 -4.40 -4.46 10.94
C TYR A 12 -3.85 -3.56 12.06
N PHE A 13 -4.55 -3.45 13.20
CA PHE A 13 -4.08 -2.65 14.33
C PHE A 13 -2.76 -3.20 14.89
N LEU A 14 -2.62 -4.51 15.02
CA LEU A 14 -1.37 -5.14 15.48
C LEU A 14 -0.18 -4.84 14.56
N ILE A 15 -0.40 -4.82 13.25
CA ILE A 15 0.63 -4.44 12.27
C ILE A 15 0.99 -2.96 12.41
N SER A 16 -0.01 -2.09 12.57
CA SER A 16 0.22 -0.65 12.70
C SER A 16 0.99 -0.26 13.97
N ASP A 17 0.80 -1.02 15.06
CA ASP A 17 1.45 -0.72 16.35
C ASP A 17 2.91 -1.20 16.40
N SER A 18 3.25 -2.21 15.60
CA SER A 18 4.57 -2.86 15.60
C SER A 18 5.55 -2.32 14.54
N ASN A 19 5.06 -1.55 13.56
CA ASN A 19 5.87 -0.99 12.48
C ASN A 19 5.77 0.54 12.46
N GLN A 20 6.87 1.24 12.79
CA GLN A 20 6.92 2.71 12.79
C GLN A 20 6.61 3.37 11.44
N TYR A 21 6.68 2.59 10.34
CA TYR A 21 6.34 3.05 9.00
C TYR A 21 4.93 2.64 8.56
N ALA A 22 4.11 2.06 9.45
CA ALA A 22 2.70 1.77 9.22
C ALA A 22 1.85 2.87 9.89
N LEU A 23 1.29 3.75 9.07
CA LEU A 23 0.58 4.95 9.50
C LEU A 23 -0.91 4.86 9.17
N ASN A 24 -1.72 5.39 10.08
CA ASN A 24 -3.16 5.54 9.90
C ASN A 24 -3.49 6.91 9.30
N ILE A 25 -4.43 6.94 8.36
CA ILE A 25 -4.86 8.17 7.67
C ILE A 25 -6.17 8.63 8.29
N PHE A 26 -6.18 9.83 8.87
CA PHE A 26 -7.36 10.43 9.49
C PHE A 26 -7.86 11.65 8.72
N LEU A 27 -9.18 11.76 8.59
CA LEU A 27 -9.88 12.95 8.11
C LEU A 27 -10.99 13.28 9.10
N ASP A 28 -10.97 14.49 9.68
CA ASP A 28 -11.94 14.93 10.69
C ASP A 28 -12.15 13.91 11.83
N ASN A 29 -11.04 13.41 12.40
CA ASN A 29 -10.99 12.37 13.44
C ASN A 29 -11.59 11.00 13.03
N LYS A 30 -11.82 10.76 11.74
CA LYS A 30 -12.25 9.46 11.22
C LYS A 30 -11.09 8.75 10.56
N LEU A 31 -10.89 7.47 10.87
CA LEU A 31 -9.96 6.61 10.16
C LEU A 31 -10.51 6.37 8.74
N ILE A 32 -9.77 6.82 7.73
CA ILE A 32 -10.18 6.71 6.32
C ILE A 32 -9.27 5.80 5.49
N GLY A 33 -8.16 5.34 6.06
CA GLY A 33 -7.20 4.50 5.36
C GLY A 33 -5.94 4.23 6.16
N GLY A 34 -5.01 3.56 5.51
CA GLY A 34 -3.69 3.24 6.03
C GLY A 34 -2.65 3.24 4.93
N VAL A 35 -1.41 3.50 5.32
CA VAL A 35 -0.24 3.42 4.44
C VAL A 35 0.92 2.82 5.21
N SER A 36 1.69 1.93 4.59
CA SER A 36 2.79 1.24 5.25
C SER A 36 3.99 1.04 4.34
N LEU A 37 5.19 1.06 4.93
CA LEU A 37 6.38 0.45 4.34
C LEU A 37 6.80 -0.74 5.20
N THR A 38 6.77 -1.94 4.62
CA THR A 38 7.14 -3.17 5.32
C THR A 38 8.44 -3.71 4.74
N LEU A 39 9.46 -3.88 5.57
CA LEU A 39 10.72 -4.48 5.14
C LEU A 39 10.50 -5.96 4.81
N ASP A 40 10.77 -6.33 3.57
CA ASP A 40 10.71 -7.70 3.07
C ASP A 40 12.10 -8.36 3.11
N GLY A 41 12.15 -9.69 3.03
CA GLY A 41 13.37 -10.50 3.18
C GLY A 41 14.47 -10.20 2.16
N ASP A 42 14.14 -9.60 1.03
CA ASP A 42 15.09 -9.22 -0.03
C ASP A 42 15.69 -7.81 0.14
N ASN A 43 15.56 -7.21 1.34
CA ASN A 43 16.00 -5.85 1.63
C ASN A 43 15.30 -4.78 0.77
N TYR A 44 14.03 -5.04 0.44
CA TYR A 44 13.12 -4.08 -0.17
C TYR A 44 12.06 -3.68 0.85
N TYR A 45 11.66 -2.42 0.85
CA TYR A 45 10.45 -1.98 1.52
C TYR A 45 9.26 -2.10 0.57
N ASP A 46 8.25 -2.87 0.97
CA ASP A 46 6.99 -2.98 0.24
C ASP A 46 6.02 -1.87 0.68
N LEU A 47 5.62 -1.02 -0.27
CA LEU A 47 4.63 0.04 -0.06
C LEU A 47 3.22 -0.54 -0.19
N GLY A 48 2.48 -0.52 0.91
CA GLY A 48 1.06 -0.86 0.96
C GLY A 48 0.20 0.37 1.27
N TYR A 49 -1.03 0.40 0.73
CA TYR A 49 -2.03 1.38 1.15
C TYR A 49 -3.45 0.87 0.92
N TRP A 50 -4.39 1.38 1.71
CA TRP A 50 -5.81 1.21 1.50
C TRP A 50 -6.55 2.47 1.90
N ILE A 51 -7.66 2.75 1.21
CA ILE A 51 -8.55 3.88 1.49
C ILE A 51 -9.98 3.33 1.55
N GLY A 52 -10.79 3.82 2.47
CA GLY A 52 -12.21 3.49 2.54
C GLY A 52 -12.94 3.90 1.25
N LYS A 53 -13.91 3.10 0.81
CA LYS A 53 -14.59 3.27 -0.49
C LYS A 53 -15.17 4.67 -0.69
N ASP A 54 -15.74 5.27 0.35
CA ASP A 54 -16.34 6.62 0.33
C ASP A 54 -15.31 7.76 0.15
N TYR A 55 -14.02 7.43 0.25
CA TYR A 55 -12.90 8.35 0.15
C TYR A 55 -12.03 8.12 -1.10
N TRP A 56 -12.43 7.19 -1.99
CA TRP A 56 -11.74 6.96 -3.26
C TRP A 56 -11.83 8.16 -4.22
N GLY A 57 -10.84 8.27 -5.11
CA GLY A 57 -10.80 9.32 -6.15
C GLY A 57 -10.47 10.72 -5.64
N LYS A 58 -10.24 10.90 -4.33
CA LYS A 58 -9.97 12.20 -3.69
C LYS A 58 -8.48 12.52 -3.49
N GLY A 59 -7.57 11.60 -3.84
CA GLY A 59 -6.13 11.82 -3.76
C GLY A 59 -5.45 11.36 -2.46
N TYR A 60 -6.21 10.97 -1.43
CA TYR A 60 -5.65 10.61 -0.12
C TYR A 60 -4.58 9.50 -0.15
N ALA A 61 -4.73 8.48 -1.00
CA ALA A 61 -3.70 7.46 -1.18
C ALA A 61 -2.39 8.05 -1.70
N THR A 62 -2.47 8.88 -2.75
CA THR A 62 -1.28 9.51 -3.35
C THR A 62 -0.60 10.46 -2.36
N GLU A 63 -1.37 11.30 -1.67
CA GLU A 63 -0.85 12.25 -0.68
C GLU A 63 -0.15 11.52 0.48
N SER A 64 -0.82 10.55 1.09
CA SER A 64 -0.30 9.83 2.26
C SER A 64 0.91 8.98 1.91
N SER A 65 0.88 8.26 0.77
CA SER A 65 2.03 7.49 0.29
C SER A 65 3.21 8.38 -0.07
N LYS A 66 2.97 9.54 -0.69
CA LYS A 66 4.06 10.48 -0.99
C LYS A 66 4.78 10.93 0.27
N TYR A 67 4.03 11.33 1.30
CA TYR A 67 4.61 11.74 2.58
C TYR A 67 5.44 10.62 3.23
N LEU A 68 4.92 9.40 3.27
CA LEU A 68 5.64 8.27 3.86
C LEU A 68 6.93 7.95 3.08
N LEU A 69 6.90 8.01 1.75
CA LEU A 69 8.08 7.81 0.91
C LEU A 69 9.15 8.89 1.15
N GLU A 70 8.75 10.15 1.19
CA GLU A 70 9.66 11.27 1.48
C GLU A 70 10.30 11.11 2.86
N TYR A 71 9.50 10.76 3.88
CA TYR A 71 9.99 10.49 5.22
C TYR A 71 10.98 9.31 5.26
N ALA A 72 10.66 8.21 4.58
CA ALA A 72 11.52 7.04 4.52
C ALA A 72 12.84 7.32 3.80
N LEU A 73 12.82 8.07 2.69
CA LEU A 73 14.02 8.47 1.96
C LEU A 73 14.92 9.43 2.77
N GLU A 74 14.34 10.22 3.69
CA GLU A 74 15.12 11.08 4.60
C GLU A 74 15.77 10.28 5.75
N LYS A 75 15.09 9.25 6.26
CA LYS A 75 15.53 8.51 7.46
C LYS A 75 16.33 7.24 7.17
N LEU A 76 16.15 6.63 6.00
CA LEU A 76 16.80 5.39 5.62
C LEU A 76 17.95 5.66 4.64
N ASP A 77 19.04 4.92 4.77
CA ASP A 77 20.14 4.99 3.80
C ASP A 77 19.78 4.20 2.54
N SER A 78 19.46 4.93 1.47
CA SER A 78 19.24 4.39 0.13
C SER A 78 18.22 3.22 0.08
N PRO A 79 16.98 3.40 0.60
CA PRO A 79 16.00 2.32 0.67
C PRO A 79 15.55 1.90 -0.73
N LYS A 80 15.50 0.60 -0.98
CA LYS A 80 14.89 0.05 -2.20
C LYS A 80 13.40 -0.15 -1.95
N ILE A 81 12.54 0.46 -2.76
CA ILE A 81 11.10 0.44 -2.52
C ILE A 81 10.40 -0.27 -3.68
N LYS A 82 9.54 -1.22 -3.34
CA LYS A 82 8.70 -1.96 -4.28
C LYS A 82 7.24 -1.86 -3.88
N SER A 83 6.36 -2.19 -4.81
CA SER A 83 4.93 -2.35 -4.60
C SER A 83 4.36 -3.24 -5.68
N GLY A 84 3.10 -3.62 -5.58
CA GLY A 84 2.37 -4.20 -6.70
C GLY A 84 0.90 -3.81 -6.74
N TYR A 85 0.28 -3.98 -7.89
CA TYR A 85 -1.17 -3.88 -8.05
C TYR A 85 -1.68 -4.98 -8.99
N PHE A 86 -2.84 -5.56 -8.66
CA PHE A 86 -3.45 -6.55 -9.54
C PHE A 86 -3.80 -5.91 -10.89
N VAL A 87 -3.50 -6.58 -11.99
CA VAL A 87 -3.85 -6.14 -13.35
C VAL A 87 -5.36 -5.93 -13.42
N GLY A 88 -5.78 -4.74 -13.85
CA GLY A 88 -7.17 -4.28 -13.82
C GLY A 88 -7.51 -3.37 -12.63
N ASN A 89 -6.69 -3.33 -11.58
CA ASN A 89 -6.80 -2.32 -10.52
C ASN A 89 -6.11 -1.01 -10.94
N PHE A 90 -6.74 -0.31 -11.90
CA PHE A 90 -6.21 0.93 -12.46
C PHE A 90 -6.09 2.05 -11.41
N ALA A 91 -6.92 2.04 -10.37
CA ALA A 91 -6.86 3.04 -9.30
C ALA A 91 -5.52 2.98 -8.56
N SER A 92 -5.11 1.79 -8.13
CA SER A 92 -3.83 1.57 -7.46
C SER A 92 -2.64 1.80 -8.41
N GLY A 93 -2.71 1.30 -9.64
CA GLY A 93 -1.68 1.56 -10.65
C GLY A 93 -1.47 3.07 -10.91
N ASN A 94 -2.55 3.84 -10.96
CA ASN A 94 -2.47 5.30 -11.14
C ASN A 94 -1.83 6.01 -9.94
N VAL A 95 -2.05 5.54 -8.70
CA VAL A 95 -1.37 6.09 -7.52
C VAL A 95 0.13 5.86 -7.64
N LEU A 96 0.55 4.62 -7.92
CA LEU A 96 1.97 4.25 -8.03
C LEU A 96 2.67 5.02 -9.15
N LYS A 97 2.02 5.15 -10.32
CA LYS A 97 2.52 5.96 -11.43
C LYS A 97 2.73 7.42 -11.05
N LYS A 98 1.80 8.03 -10.30
CA LYS A 98 1.94 9.43 -9.81
C LYS A 98 3.08 9.59 -8.80
N LEU A 99 3.40 8.54 -8.06
CA LEU A 99 4.51 8.50 -7.12
C LEU A 99 5.87 8.25 -7.79
N GLY A 100 5.89 7.99 -9.10
CA GLY A 100 7.12 7.80 -9.87
C GLY A 100 7.58 6.35 -10.01
N PHE A 101 6.79 5.38 -9.53
CA PHE A 101 7.10 3.96 -9.67
C PHE A 101 7.11 3.54 -11.15
N LYS A 102 7.97 2.56 -11.46
CA LYS A 102 8.11 1.97 -12.79
C LYS A 102 7.75 0.49 -12.75
N GLU A 103 6.99 0.05 -13.75
CA GLU A 103 6.68 -1.37 -13.97
C GLU A 103 7.95 -2.15 -14.30
N VAL A 104 8.16 -3.28 -13.63
CA VAL A 104 9.35 -4.14 -13.79
C VAL A 104 9.03 -5.58 -14.18
N GLY A 105 7.78 -6.01 -14.00
CA GLY A 105 7.39 -7.38 -14.32
C GLY A 105 5.98 -7.71 -13.85
N VAL A 106 5.55 -8.93 -14.18
CA VAL A 106 4.25 -9.47 -13.78
C VAL A 106 4.49 -10.83 -13.14
N GLU A 107 3.83 -11.09 -12.02
CA GLU A 107 3.82 -12.39 -11.37
C GLU A 107 2.38 -12.86 -11.10
N LYS A 108 2.21 -14.18 -10.87
CA LYS A 108 0.94 -14.72 -10.39
C LYS A 108 0.88 -14.59 -8.88
N ARG A 109 -0.19 -13.98 -8.36
CA ARG A 109 -0.46 -13.91 -6.93
C ARG A 109 -1.93 -14.23 -6.65
N TYR A 110 -2.19 -14.96 -5.57
CA TYR A 110 -3.56 -15.24 -5.13
C TYR A 110 -4.21 -13.95 -4.63
N SER A 111 -5.41 -13.65 -5.13
CA SER A 111 -6.21 -12.50 -4.70
C SER A 111 -7.31 -12.96 -3.74
N ASP A 112 -7.21 -12.57 -2.47
CA ASP A 112 -8.22 -12.93 -1.47
C ASP A 112 -9.61 -12.40 -1.77
N SER A 113 -9.72 -11.26 -2.47
CA SER A 113 -11.01 -10.68 -2.83
C SER A 113 -11.65 -11.40 -4.01
N HIS A 114 -10.86 -11.94 -4.95
CA HIS A 114 -11.36 -12.63 -6.14
C HIS A 114 -11.32 -14.16 -6.03
N LYS A 115 -10.73 -14.69 -4.97
CA LYS A 115 -10.58 -16.13 -4.68
C LYS A 115 -9.91 -16.92 -5.82
N LYS A 116 -8.95 -16.30 -6.51
CA LYS A 116 -8.22 -16.90 -7.63
C LYS A 116 -6.83 -16.28 -7.76
N GLU A 117 -5.94 -16.98 -8.46
CA GLU A 117 -4.68 -16.40 -8.93
C GLU A 117 -4.94 -15.35 -10.00
N MET A 118 -4.25 -14.23 -9.87
CA MET A 118 -4.33 -13.09 -10.77
C MET A 118 -2.93 -12.56 -11.06
N ASP A 119 -2.82 -11.86 -12.18
CA ASP A 119 -1.59 -11.15 -12.52
C ASP A 119 -1.42 -9.94 -11.60
N LEU A 120 -0.28 -9.88 -10.93
CA LEU A 120 0.17 -8.74 -10.14
C LEU A 120 1.26 -8.03 -10.93
N MET A 121 1.01 -6.77 -11.29
CA MET A 121 2.04 -5.89 -11.84
C MET A 121 2.97 -5.47 -10.70
N LEU A 122 4.25 -5.80 -10.83
CA LEU A 122 5.31 -5.42 -9.91
C LEU A 122 5.91 -4.09 -10.34
N VAL A 123 6.11 -3.20 -9.36
CA VAL A 123 6.68 -1.88 -9.59
C VAL A 123 7.78 -1.56 -8.57
N VAL A 124 8.75 -0.76 -8.97
CA VAL A 124 9.83 -0.26 -8.10
C VAL A 124 9.98 1.26 -8.22
N LEU A 125 10.48 1.89 -7.17
CA LEU A 125 10.83 3.31 -7.13
C LEU A 125 12.36 3.48 -7.14
#